data_AF-A0A3D0XA55-F1
#
_entry.id   AF-A0A3D0XA55-F1
#
_cell.length_a   1.000
_cell.length_b   1.000
_cell.length_c   1.000
_cell.angle_alpha   90.00
_cell.angle_beta   90.00
_cell.angle_gamma   90.00
#
_symmetry.space_group_name_H-M   'P 1'
#
loop_
_entity.id
_entity.type
_entity.pdbx_description
1 polymer ?
#
loop_
_entity_poly.entity_id
_entity_poly.type
_entity_poly.pdbx_seq_one_letter_code
_entity_poly.pdbx_strand_id
1 'polypeptide(L)'
;MTDLKRQIDELAAIKADMGKLKERKDKLEAEIIKQCSVDLENTKYKSIRYEGDVFDLTAVTAESIKVIYNSFLPMIFGKAYEDAVTEKTEYSLSASAKRMLIGLYKGNFIRTTVKEVIDQMAGITDEERKQLVKKCKGINYDKDVDNILKFTDLTEEDSKEYAYLIAEAAVWQDFCNLLTINGIDDETQVNDILMKIQSAFVVEDSTKISLS
;
A
#
# COMPACT_ATOMS: atom_id res chain seq x y z
N MET A 1 0.83 34.08 -10.20
CA MET A 1 0.98 33.06 -9.14
C MET A 1 -0.24 32.16 -9.22
N THR A 2 -0.03 30.89 -9.52
CA THR A 2 -1.08 29.90 -9.81
C THR A 2 -1.96 29.65 -8.59
N ASP A 3 -3.28 29.55 -8.80
CA ASP A 3 -4.29 29.25 -7.76
C ASP A 3 -3.91 28.00 -6.93
N LEU A 4 -3.23 27.03 -7.55
CA LEU A 4 -2.69 25.84 -6.90
C LEU A 4 -1.75 26.14 -5.72
N LYS A 5 -0.88 27.16 -5.82
CA LYS A 5 0.05 27.47 -4.72
C LYS A 5 -0.72 27.94 -3.48
N ARG A 6 -1.73 28.80 -3.68
CA ARG A 6 -2.61 29.25 -2.62
C ARG A 6 -3.42 28.09 -2.02
N GLN A 7 -3.91 27.18 -2.86
CA GLN A 7 -4.61 25.97 -2.41
C GLN A 7 -3.70 25.04 -1.58
N ILE A 8 -2.42 24.89 -1.95
CA ILE A 8 -1.43 24.12 -1.16
C ILE A 8 -1.22 24.77 0.21
N ASP A 9 -1.02 26.09 0.27
CA ASP A 9 -0.81 26.82 1.51
C ASP A 9 -2.04 26.75 2.43
N GLU A 10 -3.25 26.89 1.86
CA GLU A 10 -4.52 26.75 2.58
C GLU A 10 -4.73 25.32 3.11
N LEU A 11 -4.45 24.30 2.29
CA LEU A 11 -4.53 22.89 2.70
C LEU A 11 -3.56 22.58 3.84
N ALA A 12 -2.36 23.16 3.83
CA ALA A 12 -1.38 23.00 4.90
C ALA A 12 -1.87 23.60 6.24
N ALA A 13 -2.47 24.79 6.19
CA ALA A 13 -3.05 25.44 7.36
C ALA A 13 -4.22 24.60 7.94
N ILE A 14 -5.15 24.16 7.09
CA ILE A 14 -6.28 23.32 7.50
C ILE A 14 -5.80 22.02 8.15
N LYS A 15 -4.79 21.35 7.56
CA LYS A 15 -4.23 20.11 8.12
C LYS A 15 -3.63 20.32 9.51
N ALA A 16 -2.97 21.45 9.75
CA ALA A 16 -2.43 21.79 11.06
C ALA A 16 -3.54 21.99 12.11
N ASP A 17 -4.62 22.69 11.74
CA ASP A 17 -5.74 22.93 12.65
C ASP A 17 -6.56 21.68 12.92
N MET A 18 -6.77 20.82 11.91
CA MET A 18 -7.35 19.48 12.10
C MET A 18 -6.53 18.65 13.10
N GLY A 19 -5.19 18.74 13.04
CA GLY A 19 -4.31 18.07 14.00
C GLY A 19 -4.57 18.52 15.44
N LYS A 20 -4.61 19.83 15.68
CA LYS A 20 -4.88 20.41 17.02
C LYS A 20 -6.29 20.04 17.53
N LEU A 21 -7.30 20.13 16.66
CA LEU A 21 -8.68 19.78 17.01
C LEU A 21 -8.81 18.30 17.33
N LYS A 22 -8.14 17.42 16.56
CA LYS A 22 -8.09 15.98 16.83
C LYS A 22 -7.43 15.69 18.18
N GLU A 23 -6.27 16.27 18.46
CA GLU A 23 -5.62 16.10 19.76
C GLU A 23 -6.50 16.54 20.93
N ARG A 24 -7.23 17.66 20.78
CA ARG A 24 -8.15 18.14 21.80
C ARG A 24 -9.36 17.21 21.96
N LYS A 25 -9.93 16.73 20.85
CA LYS A 25 -11.02 15.74 20.83
C LYS A 25 -10.60 14.46 21.55
N ASP A 26 -9.46 13.89 21.17
CA ASP A 26 -8.95 12.63 21.72
C ASP A 26 -8.69 12.73 23.23
N LYS A 27 -8.17 13.87 23.71
CA LYS A 27 -8.02 14.14 25.15
C LYS A 27 -9.35 14.21 25.88
N LEU A 28 -10.33 14.93 25.33
CA LEU A 28 -11.66 15.04 25.94
C LEU A 28 -12.38 13.69 25.98
N GLU A 29 -12.32 12.91 24.89
CA GLU A 29 -12.90 11.57 24.85
C GLU A 29 -12.24 10.65 25.88
N ALA A 30 -10.92 10.70 26.04
CA ALA A 30 -10.23 9.93 27.07
C ALA A 30 -10.64 10.33 28.50
N GLU A 31 -10.78 11.62 28.78
CA GLU A 31 -11.25 12.15 30.07
C GLU A 31 -12.70 11.69 30.36
N ILE A 32 -13.60 11.79 29.38
CA ILE A 32 -14.99 11.35 29.49
C ILE A 32 -15.06 9.82 29.70
N ILE A 33 -14.34 9.03 28.90
CA ILE A 33 -14.31 7.57 29.04
C ILE A 33 -13.85 7.19 30.44
N LYS A 34 -12.82 7.85 30.98
CA LYS A 34 -12.33 7.58 32.33
C LYS A 34 -13.40 7.84 33.38
N GLN A 35 -14.11 8.97 33.29
CA GLN A 35 -15.20 9.29 34.21
C GLN A 35 -16.34 8.28 34.11
N CYS A 36 -16.82 8.01 32.89
CA CYS A 36 -17.89 7.06 32.65
C CYS A 36 -17.54 5.64 33.10
N SER A 37 -16.27 5.24 32.95
CA SER A 37 -15.80 3.94 33.41
C SER A 37 -15.87 3.83 34.92
N VAL A 38 -15.44 4.86 35.67
CA VAL A 38 -15.54 4.91 37.14
C VAL A 38 -17.01 4.87 37.59
N ASP A 39 -17.89 5.62 36.93
CA ASP A 39 -19.31 5.66 37.29
C ASP A 39 -20.03 4.33 37.04
N LEU A 40 -19.58 3.56 36.04
CA LEU A 40 -20.09 2.22 35.75
C LEU A 40 -19.42 1.13 36.60
N GLU A 41 -18.18 1.36 37.05
CA GLU A 41 -17.39 0.42 37.85
C GLU A 41 -18.11 0.08 39.16
N ASN A 42 -18.22 -1.21 39.47
CA ASN A 42 -18.93 -1.73 40.65
C ASN A 42 -20.45 -1.44 40.70
N THR A 43 -21.06 -1.01 39.59
CA THR A 43 -22.52 -0.91 39.47
C THR A 43 -23.11 -2.13 38.79
N LYS A 44 -24.43 -2.36 38.98
CA LYS A 44 -25.19 -3.35 38.19
C LYS A 44 -25.75 -2.75 36.88
N TYR A 45 -25.48 -1.47 36.61
CA TYR A 45 -26.01 -0.77 35.46
C TYR A 45 -25.18 -1.09 34.22
N LYS A 46 -25.87 -1.41 33.12
CA LYS A 46 -25.21 -1.66 31.82
C LYS A 46 -24.96 -0.37 31.03
N SER A 47 -25.61 0.73 31.42
CA SER A 47 -25.47 2.04 30.79
C SER A 47 -25.82 3.19 31.74
N ILE A 48 -25.19 4.35 31.54
CA ILE A 48 -25.49 5.63 32.21
C ILE A 48 -25.64 6.71 31.14
N ARG A 49 -26.66 7.57 31.27
CA ARG A 49 -26.89 8.73 30.39
C ARG A 49 -26.46 10.01 31.11
N TYR A 50 -25.77 10.87 30.40
CA TYR A 50 -25.32 12.19 30.82
C TYR A 50 -25.94 13.22 29.89
N GLU A 51 -26.54 14.26 30.44
CA GLU A 51 -27.14 15.34 29.67
C GLU A 51 -26.11 16.42 29.38
N GLY A 52 -26.12 16.94 28.16
CA GLY A 52 -25.32 18.09 27.77
C GLY A 52 -26.20 19.14 27.11
N ASP A 53 -25.74 20.40 27.11
CA ASP A 53 -26.54 21.51 26.59
C ASP A 53 -26.84 21.42 25.09
N VAL A 54 -26.03 20.63 24.35
CA VAL A 54 -26.17 20.45 22.90
C VAL A 54 -26.46 18.99 22.53
N PHE A 55 -25.80 18.04 23.19
CA PHE A 55 -26.02 16.60 22.99
C PHE A 55 -25.87 15.83 24.30
N ASP A 56 -26.62 14.74 24.42
CA ASP A 56 -26.48 13.79 25.51
C ASP A 56 -25.47 12.70 25.18
N LEU A 57 -24.76 12.22 26.18
CA LEU A 57 -23.83 11.11 26.11
C LEU A 57 -24.44 9.89 26.80
N THR A 58 -24.43 8.72 26.15
CA THR A 58 -24.76 7.45 26.82
C THR A 58 -23.52 6.57 26.85
N ALA A 59 -23.01 6.31 28.06
CA ALA A 59 -21.95 5.35 28.27
C ALA A 59 -22.56 3.96 28.46
N VAL A 60 -22.01 2.94 27.79
CA VAL A 60 -22.47 1.55 27.86
C VAL A 60 -21.27 0.66 28.16
N THR A 61 -21.44 -0.33 29.04
CA THR A 61 -20.44 -1.38 29.22
C THR A 61 -20.57 -2.37 28.06
N ALA A 62 -19.59 -2.37 27.17
CA ALA A 62 -19.49 -3.33 26.07
C ALA A 62 -18.50 -4.45 26.44
N GLU A 63 -18.98 -5.68 26.47
CA GLU A 63 -18.11 -6.85 26.62
C GLU A 63 -17.59 -7.23 25.23
N SER A 64 -16.27 -7.37 25.10
CA SER A 64 -15.63 -7.91 23.91
C SER A 64 -14.85 -9.16 24.28
N ILE A 65 -14.97 -10.20 23.46
CA ILE A 65 -14.20 -11.42 23.62
C ILE A 65 -13.08 -11.44 22.58
N LYS A 66 -11.85 -11.69 23.04
CA LYS A 66 -10.72 -11.98 22.17
C LYS A 66 -10.46 -13.48 22.19
N VAL A 67 -10.45 -14.11 21.03
CA VAL A 67 -10.06 -15.51 20.93
C VAL A 67 -8.54 -15.59 20.96
N ILE A 68 -8.00 -16.27 21.98
CA ILE A 68 -6.55 -16.47 22.15
C ILE A 68 -6.11 -17.79 21.50
N TYR A 69 -6.96 -18.83 21.59
CA TYR A 69 -6.67 -20.17 21.09
C TYR A 69 -7.71 -20.65 20.09
N ASN A 70 -7.61 -20.16 18.85
CA ASN A 70 -8.54 -20.46 17.77
C ASN A 70 -8.69 -21.97 17.52
N SER A 71 -7.61 -22.75 17.74
CA SER A 71 -7.60 -24.20 17.56
C SER A 71 -8.53 -24.97 18.49
N PHE A 72 -8.98 -24.38 19.60
CA PHE A 72 -9.93 -25.00 20.52
C PHE A 72 -11.39 -24.65 20.21
N LEU A 73 -11.67 -23.71 19.31
CA LEU A 73 -13.04 -23.35 18.95
C LEU A 73 -13.86 -24.56 18.45
N PRO A 74 -13.31 -25.47 17.62
CA PRO A 74 -14.04 -26.69 17.23
C PRO A 74 -14.40 -27.60 18.42
N MET A 75 -13.52 -27.69 19.42
CA MET A 75 -13.78 -28.47 20.65
C MET A 75 -14.84 -27.80 21.53
N ILE A 76 -14.79 -26.47 21.66
CA ILE A 76 -15.70 -25.67 22.50
C ILE A 76 -17.12 -25.67 21.94
N PHE A 77 -17.28 -25.40 20.64
CA PHE A 77 -18.59 -25.29 20.00
C PHE A 77 -19.11 -26.64 19.45
N GLY A 78 -18.21 -27.60 19.22
CA GLY A 78 -18.57 -28.95 18.79
C GLY A 78 -19.43 -28.94 17.53
N LYS A 79 -20.61 -29.57 17.61
CA LYS A 79 -21.54 -29.67 16.47
C LYS A 79 -22.09 -28.32 15.99
N ALA A 80 -22.04 -27.28 16.81
CA ALA A 80 -22.51 -25.94 16.47
C ALA A 80 -21.38 -25.03 15.93
N TYR A 81 -20.18 -25.57 15.65
CA TYR A 81 -19.04 -24.77 15.22
C TYR A 81 -19.35 -23.91 13.99
N GLU A 82 -19.87 -24.50 12.92
CA GLU A 82 -20.20 -23.79 11.66
C GLU A 82 -21.31 -22.74 11.84
N ASP A 83 -22.20 -22.92 12.83
CA ASP A 83 -23.27 -21.97 13.14
C ASP A 83 -22.76 -20.79 13.99
N ALA A 84 -21.73 -21.01 14.81
CA ALA A 84 -21.24 -20.06 15.82
C ALA A 84 -19.95 -19.34 15.41
N VAL A 85 -19.16 -19.91 14.49
CA VAL A 85 -17.83 -19.41 14.11
C VAL A 85 -17.78 -19.18 12.61
N THR A 86 -17.45 -17.95 12.21
CA THR A 86 -17.18 -17.62 10.81
C THR A 86 -15.67 -17.51 10.60
N GLU A 87 -15.11 -18.42 9.80
CA GLU A 87 -13.71 -18.34 9.37
C GLU A 87 -13.56 -17.33 8.22
N LYS A 88 -12.64 -16.39 8.37
CA LYS A 88 -12.29 -15.44 7.30
C LYS A 88 -10.84 -15.67 6.89
N THR A 89 -10.63 -16.02 5.63
CA THR A 89 -9.30 -16.02 5.02
C THR A 89 -9.08 -14.68 4.33
N GLU A 90 -8.06 -13.95 4.79
CA GLU A 90 -7.64 -12.71 4.14
C GLU A 90 -6.31 -12.94 3.41
N TYR A 91 -6.25 -12.53 2.15
CA TYR A 91 -5.02 -12.54 1.36
C TYR A 91 -4.45 -11.13 1.28
N SER A 92 -3.15 -11.00 1.59
CA SER A 92 -2.42 -9.75 1.40
C SER A 92 -1.26 -9.98 0.44
N LEU A 93 -1.13 -9.07 -0.53
CA LEU A 93 -0.03 -9.10 -1.50
C LEU A 93 1.13 -8.22 -1.01
N SER A 94 2.36 -8.70 -1.20
CA SER A 94 3.56 -7.92 -0.96
C SER A 94 3.64 -6.71 -1.90
N ALA A 95 4.41 -5.68 -1.52
CA ALA A 95 4.57 -4.49 -2.37
C ALA A 95 5.17 -4.81 -3.75
N SER A 96 6.09 -5.78 -3.84
CA SER A 96 6.66 -6.24 -5.12
C SER A 96 5.61 -6.95 -5.97
N ALA A 97 4.84 -7.88 -5.40
CA ALA A 97 3.77 -8.56 -6.13
C ALA A 97 2.72 -7.58 -6.65
N LYS A 98 2.34 -6.58 -5.85
CA LYS A 98 1.42 -5.52 -6.28
C LYS A 98 1.95 -4.74 -7.47
N ARG A 99 3.21 -4.28 -7.43
CA ARG A 99 3.81 -3.53 -8.55
C ARG A 99 3.83 -4.34 -9.84
N MET A 100 4.26 -5.60 -9.77
CA MET A 100 4.28 -6.51 -10.91
C MET A 100 2.88 -6.69 -11.49
N LEU A 101 1.89 -7.08 -10.67
CA LEU A 101 0.51 -7.29 -11.15
C LEU A 101 -0.13 -6.01 -11.72
N ILE A 102 0.15 -4.85 -11.11
CA ILE A 102 -0.32 -3.55 -11.64
C ILE A 102 0.28 -3.28 -13.01
N GLY A 103 1.59 -3.45 -13.18
CA GLY A 103 2.26 -3.22 -14.46
C GLY A 103 1.75 -4.17 -15.55
N LEU A 104 1.59 -5.46 -15.22
CA LEU A 104 1.05 -6.47 -16.15
C LEU A 104 -0.41 -6.17 -16.54
N TYR A 105 -1.26 -5.80 -15.58
CA TYR A 105 -2.65 -5.45 -15.83
C TYR A 105 -2.77 -4.24 -16.77
N LYS A 106 -1.99 -3.19 -16.52
CA LYS A 106 -2.03 -1.96 -17.31
C LYS A 106 -1.33 -2.04 -18.67
N GLY A 107 -0.50 -3.06 -18.88
CA GLY A 107 0.37 -3.13 -20.04
C GLY A 107 1.63 -2.27 -19.93
N ASN A 108 1.98 -1.82 -18.72
CA ASN A 108 3.18 -1.02 -18.44
C ASN A 108 4.38 -1.95 -18.22
N PHE A 109 4.75 -2.70 -19.26
CA PHE A 109 5.90 -3.59 -19.24
C PHE A 109 6.47 -3.75 -20.65
N ILE A 110 7.76 -3.99 -20.73
CA ILE A 110 8.46 -4.32 -21.98
C ILE A 110 9.11 -5.69 -21.82
N ARG A 111 9.07 -6.51 -22.89
CA ARG A 111 9.54 -7.91 -22.86
C ARG A 111 11.07 -8.04 -22.90
N THR A 112 11.74 -7.44 -21.94
CA THR A 112 13.20 -7.40 -21.80
C THR A 112 13.56 -7.35 -20.31
N THR A 113 14.84 -7.47 -19.99
CA THR A 113 15.36 -7.36 -18.62
C THR A 113 15.88 -5.96 -18.34
N VAL A 114 15.96 -5.59 -17.06
CA VAL A 114 16.58 -4.33 -16.63
C VAL A 114 18.00 -4.19 -17.18
N LYS A 115 18.76 -5.30 -17.21
CA LYS A 115 20.13 -5.31 -17.73
C LYS A 115 20.15 -4.98 -19.23
N GLU A 116 19.26 -5.56 -20.02
CA GLU A 116 19.20 -5.31 -21.46
C GLU A 116 18.84 -3.86 -21.79
N VAL A 117 17.91 -3.24 -21.05
CA VAL A 117 17.62 -1.80 -21.17
C VAL A 117 18.89 -0.99 -20.90
N ILE A 118 19.60 -1.29 -19.81
CA ILE A 118 20.83 -0.60 -19.44
C ILE A 118 21.94 -0.84 -20.47
N ASP A 119 22.01 -2.02 -21.10
CA ASP A 119 22.98 -2.34 -22.14
C ASP A 119 22.70 -1.62 -23.47
N GLN A 120 21.46 -1.19 -23.71
CA GLN A 120 21.05 -0.45 -24.90
C GLN A 120 21.18 1.07 -24.78
N MET A 121 21.39 1.60 -23.57
CA MET A 121 21.55 3.04 -23.35
C MET A 121 22.67 3.62 -24.22
N ALA A 122 22.37 4.63 -25.03
CA ALA A 122 23.36 5.31 -25.86
C ALA A 122 24.19 6.31 -25.03
N GLY A 123 25.44 6.56 -25.42
CA GLY A 123 26.26 7.63 -24.82
C GLY A 123 26.87 7.32 -23.45
N ILE A 124 26.80 6.06 -22.98
CA ILE A 124 27.40 5.64 -21.70
C ILE A 124 28.46 4.55 -21.91
N THR A 125 29.47 4.56 -21.04
CA THR A 125 30.58 3.63 -20.98
C THR A 125 30.23 2.33 -20.25
N ASP A 126 31.04 1.29 -20.43
CA ASP A 126 30.85 -0.01 -19.76
C ASP A 126 30.93 0.09 -18.23
N GLU A 127 31.74 1.01 -17.70
CA GLU A 127 31.85 1.18 -16.25
C GLU A 127 30.59 1.84 -15.68
N GLU A 128 30.03 2.82 -16.38
CA GLU A 128 28.75 3.43 -16.01
C GLU A 128 27.61 2.41 -16.08
N ARG A 129 27.53 1.58 -17.14
CA ARG A 129 26.57 0.47 -17.21
C ARG A 129 26.64 -0.45 -16.00
N LYS A 130 27.85 -0.84 -15.56
CA LYS A 130 28.03 -1.68 -14.36
C LYS A 130 27.52 -1.00 -13.10
N GLN A 131 27.67 0.32 -12.97
CA GLN A 131 27.11 1.06 -11.84
C GLN A 131 25.58 1.08 -11.91
N LEU A 132 25.01 1.38 -13.08
CA LEU A 132 23.55 1.42 -13.28
C LEU A 132 22.89 0.08 -13.01
N VAL A 133 23.43 -1.05 -13.50
CA VAL A 133 22.87 -2.40 -13.22
C VAL A 133 22.78 -2.68 -11.71
N LYS A 134 23.72 -2.14 -10.91
CA LYS A 134 23.72 -2.29 -9.45
C LYS A 134 22.73 -1.35 -8.77
N LYS A 135 22.48 -0.16 -9.32
CA LYS A 135 21.77 0.94 -8.65
C LYS A 135 20.33 1.10 -9.11
N CYS A 136 20.07 0.99 -10.42
CA CYS A 136 18.75 1.10 -11.00
C CYS A 136 18.03 -0.25 -10.94
N LYS A 137 16.84 -0.26 -10.37
CA LYS A 137 16.09 -1.50 -10.07
C LYS A 137 14.67 -1.51 -10.62
N GLY A 138 14.19 -0.41 -11.19
CA GLY A 138 12.81 -0.26 -11.66
C GLY A 138 11.78 -0.21 -10.54
N ILE A 139 12.21 0.07 -9.30
CA ILE A 139 11.35 0.06 -8.11
C ILE A 139 10.89 1.46 -7.73
N ASN A 140 11.79 2.45 -7.83
CA ASN A 140 11.53 3.83 -7.49
C ASN A 140 12.05 4.69 -8.64
N TYR A 141 11.11 5.27 -9.37
CA TYR A 141 11.39 6.06 -10.57
C TYR A 141 12.34 7.23 -10.27
N ASP A 142 12.01 8.08 -9.30
CA ASP A 142 12.83 9.26 -8.97
C ASP A 142 14.24 8.87 -8.56
N LYS A 143 14.37 7.78 -7.79
CA LYS A 143 15.67 7.26 -7.38
C LYS A 143 16.47 6.70 -8.56
N ASP A 144 15.82 6.07 -9.53
CA ASP A 144 16.48 5.57 -10.73
C ASP A 144 16.91 6.73 -11.64
N VAL A 145 16.11 7.79 -11.75
CA VAL A 145 16.50 9.06 -12.41
C VAL A 145 17.72 9.67 -11.73
N ASP A 146 17.70 9.81 -10.39
CA ASP A 146 18.82 10.33 -9.61
C ASP A 146 20.10 9.49 -9.81
N ASN A 147 19.96 8.17 -9.89
CA ASN A 147 21.09 7.29 -10.14
C ASN A 147 21.66 7.49 -11.56
N ILE A 148 20.81 7.60 -12.58
CA ILE A 148 21.28 7.80 -13.97
C ILE A 148 22.02 9.13 -14.08
N LEU A 149 21.44 10.22 -13.58
CA LEU A 149 22.06 11.55 -13.54
C LEU A 149 23.37 11.58 -12.76
N LYS A 150 23.48 10.77 -11.71
CA LYS A 150 24.67 10.72 -10.87
C LYS A 150 25.86 9.99 -11.52
N PHE A 151 25.58 9.00 -12.36
CA PHE A 151 26.61 8.10 -12.89
C PHE A 151 26.84 8.27 -14.40
N THR A 152 26.15 9.19 -15.07
CA THR A 152 26.27 9.40 -16.51
C THR A 152 26.15 10.87 -16.85
N ASP A 153 26.63 11.27 -18.04
CA ASP A 153 26.45 12.62 -18.59
C ASP A 153 25.14 12.77 -19.40
N LEU A 154 24.17 11.86 -19.20
CA LEU A 154 22.88 11.92 -19.88
C LEU A 154 22.06 13.13 -19.42
N THR A 155 21.17 13.59 -20.30
CA THR A 155 20.27 14.69 -19.96
C THR A 155 19.23 14.23 -18.92
N GLU A 156 18.59 15.19 -18.25
CA GLU A 156 17.47 14.90 -17.35
C GLU A 156 16.31 14.23 -18.09
N GLU A 157 16.09 14.59 -19.36
CA GLU A 157 15.05 14.00 -20.21
C GLU A 157 15.38 12.54 -20.54
N ASP A 158 16.59 12.25 -21.03
CA ASP A 158 17.04 10.88 -21.30
C ASP A 158 17.01 10.02 -20.03
N SER A 159 17.42 10.59 -18.90
CA SER A 159 17.42 9.90 -17.60
C SER A 159 16.01 9.49 -17.17
N LYS A 160 15.02 10.35 -17.40
CA LYS A 160 13.61 10.06 -17.16
C LYS A 160 13.08 8.97 -18.08
N GLU A 161 13.38 9.03 -19.36
CA GLU A 161 12.98 8.00 -20.33
C GLU A 161 13.57 6.64 -19.98
N TYR A 162 14.87 6.56 -19.70
CA TYR A 162 15.49 5.29 -19.31
C TYR A 162 14.99 4.78 -17.95
N ALA A 163 14.75 5.65 -16.97
CA ALA A 163 14.15 5.23 -15.70
C ALA A 163 12.74 4.63 -15.90
N TYR A 164 11.97 5.17 -16.84
CA TYR A 164 10.67 4.61 -17.23
C TYR A 164 10.82 3.21 -17.85
N LEU A 165 11.71 3.05 -18.83
CA LEU A 165 11.98 1.75 -19.48
C LEU A 165 12.52 0.71 -18.48
N ILE A 166 13.38 1.12 -17.55
CA ILE A 166 13.90 0.25 -16.48
C ILE A 166 12.76 -0.22 -15.57
N ALA A 167 11.79 0.64 -15.24
CA ALA A 167 10.62 0.25 -14.46
C ALA A 167 9.73 -0.77 -15.18
N GLU A 168 9.46 -0.56 -16.48
CA GLU A 168 8.68 -1.48 -17.30
C GLU A 168 9.40 -2.83 -17.51
N ALA A 169 10.72 -2.82 -17.70
CA ALA A 169 11.51 -4.04 -17.80
C ALA A 169 11.55 -4.81 -16.47
N ALA A 170 11.59 -4.11 -15.33
CA ALA A 170 11.54 -4.74 -14.02
C ALA A 170 10.22 -5.48 -13.78
N VAL A 171 9.09 -4.94 -14.24
CA VAL A 171 7.78 -5.62 -14.17
C VAL A 171 7.82 -6.95 -14.93
N TRP A 172 8.29 -6.94 -16.18
CA TRP A 172 8.38 -8.15 -16.98
C TRP A 172 9.38 -9.16 -16.41
N GLN A 173 10.54 -8.68 -15.97
CA GLN A 173 11.56 -9.53 -15.37
C GLN A 173 11.08 -10.21 -14.08
N ASP A 174 10.38 -9.50 -13.19
CA ASP A 174 9.76 -10.08 -11.99
C ASP A 174 8.73 -11.16 -12.35
N PHE A 175 7.93 -10.93 -13.39
CA PHE A 175 6.98 -11.90 -13.90
C PHE A 175 7.67 -13.16 -14.44
N CYS A 176 8.68 -13.00 -15.30
CA CYS A 176 9.46 -14.13 -15.82
C CYS A 176 10.17 -14.91 -14.70
N ASN A 177 10.69 -14.23 -13.68
CA ASN A 177 11.31 -14.88 -12.53
C ASN A 177 10.29 -15.75 -11.77
N LEU A 178 9.07 -15.23 -11.55
CA LEU A 178 7.98 -15.99 -10.93
C LEU A 178 7.62 -17.22 -11.76
N LEU A 179 7.47 -17.08 -13.08
CA LEU A 179 7.14 -18.19 -13.96
C LEU A 179 8.24 -19.25 -14.00
N THR A 180 9.50 -18.83 -14.07
CA THR A 180 10.68 -19.72 -14.03
C THR A 180 10.70 -20.57 -12.76
N ILE A 181 10.40 -19.97 -11.59
CA ILE A 181 10.32 -20.71 -10.31
C ILE A 181 9.21 -21.78 -10.35
N ASN A 182 8.15 -21.56 -11.13
CA ASN A 182 7.06 -22.49 -11.31
C ASN A 182 7.30 -23.50 -12.45
N GLY A 183 8.49 -23.51 -13.05
CA GLY A 183 8.81 -24.40 -14.18
C GLY A 183 8.08 -24.05 -15.47
N ILE A 184 7.73 -22.78 -15.65
CA ILE A 184 7.02 -22.27 -16.82
C ILE A 184 7.99 -21.46 -17.67
N ASP A 185 8.33 -22.00 -18.84
CA ASP A 185 9.26 -21.39 -19.82
C ASP A 185 8.67 -21.30 -21.24
N ASP A 186 7.54 -21.95 -21.50
CA ASP A 186 6.81 -21.88 -22.76
C ASP A 186 6.05 -20.55 -22.92
N GLU A 187 6.25 -19.88 -24.05
CA GLU A 187 5.63 -18.58 -24.35
C GLU A 187 4.09 -18.64 -24.38
N THR A 188 3.51 -19.79 -24.74
CA THR A 188 2.06 -20.00 -24.74
C THR A 188 1.50 -19.91 -23.33
N GLN A 189 2.09 -20.64 -22.37
CA GLN A 189 1.72 -20.59 -20.96
C GLN A 189 1.98 -19.22 -20.33
N VAL A 190 3.11 -18.57 -20.67
CA VAL A 190 3.41 -17.19 -20.22
C VAL A 190 2.27 -16.26 -20.62
N ASN A 191 1.84 -16.32 -21.88
CA ASN A 191 0.77 -15.46 -22.41
C ASN A 191 -0.60 -15.81 -21.80
N ASP A 192 -0.90 -17.09 -21.58
CA ASP A 192 -2.13 -17.52 -20.91
C ASP A 192 -2.21 -17.00 -19.46
N ILE A 193 -1.10 -17.05 -18.71
CA ILE A 193 -1.06 -16.51 -17.34
C ILE A 193 -1.20 -14.99 -17.33
N LEU A 194 -0.54 -14.29 -18.27
CA LEU A 194 -0.70 -12.85 -18.42
C LEU A 194 -2.17 -12.49 -18.67
N MET A 195 -2.85 -13.20 -19.57
CA MET A 195 -4.28 -13.00 -19.85
C MET A 195 -5.15 -13.26 -18.61
N LYS A 196 -4.84 -14.31 -17.83
CA LYS A 196 -5.52 -14.59 -16.56
C LYS A 196 -5.33 -13.47 -15.54
N ILE A 197 -4.12 -12.92 -15.41
CA ILE A 197 -3.86 -11.75 -14.55
C ILE A 197 -4.70 -10.56 -15.01
N GLN A 198 -4.68 -10.25 -16.31
CA GLN A 198 -5.44 -9.14 -16.87
C GLN A 198 -6.97 -9.32 -16.73
N SER A 199 -7.45 -10.55 -16.63
CA SER A 199 -8.88 -10.87 -16.47
C SER A 199 -9.34 -10.98 -15.02
N ALA A 200 -8.45 -11.39 -14.10
CA ALA A 200 -8.80 -11.69 -12.71
C ALA A 200 -8.61 -10.49 -11.76
N PHE A 201 -7.78 -9.51 -12.13
CA PHE A 201 -7.51 -8.33 -11.33
C PHE A 201 -8.20 -7.11 -11.93
N VAL A 202 -8.54 -6.13 -11.10
CA VAL A 202 -8.95 -4.79 -11.51
C VAL A 202 -8.01 -3.81 -10.83
N VAL A 203 -7.35 -2.97 -11.61
CA VAL A 203 -6.51 -1.88 -11.08
C VAL A 203 -7.22 -0.56 -11.31
N GLU A 204 -7.55 0.10 -10.21
CA GLU A 204 -8.13 1.43 -10.21
C GLU A 204 -7.06 2.48 -9.96
N ASP A 205 -7.13 3.59 -10.70
CA ASP A 205 -6.26 4.73 -10.50
C ASP A 205 -6.87 5.72 -9.51
N SER A 206 -6.09 6.07 -8.48
CA SER A 206 -6.44 7.10 -7.52
C SER A 206 -5.33 8.13 -7.44
N THR A 207 -5.66 9.41 -7.59
CA THR A 207 -4.71 10.50 -7.31
C THR A 207 -4.58 10.66 -5.80
N LYS A 208 -3.37 10.44 -5.28
CA LYS A 208 -3.04 10.68 -3.88
C LYS A 208 -2.30 12.00 -3.74
N ILE A 209 -2.73 12.84 -2.82
CA ILE A 209 -2.05 14.08 -2.46
C ILE A 209 -1.38 13.87 -1.11
N SER A 210 -0.07 14.11 -1.04
CA SER A 210 0.69 14.11 0.21
C SER A 210 1.40 15.44 0.37
N LEU A 211 1.13 16.12 1.48
CA LEU A 211 1.96 17.23 1.96
C LEU A 211 3.10 16.65 2.78
N SER A 212 4.33 16.82 2.29
CA SER A 212 5.60 16.45 2.95
C SER A 212 6.20 17.62 3.70
#